data_AF-A0A7W1FKB0-F1
#
_entry.id   AF-A0A7W1FKB0-F1
#
_cell.length_a   1.000
_cell.length_b   1.000
_cell.length_c   1.000
_cell.angle_alpha   90.00
_cell.angle_beta   90.00
_cell.angle_gamma   90.00
#
_symmetry.space_group_name_H-M   'P 1'
#
loop_
_entity.id
_entity.type
_entity.pdbx_description
1 polymer ?
#
loop_
_entity_poly.entity_id
_entity_poly.type
_entity_poly.pdbx_seq_one_letter_code
_entity_poly.pdbx_strand_id
1 'polypeptide(L)'
;MTITSITLTELLSGDIRTRLAGLLAARATVTISCHDAERLPVAMLAIALDLAATTGGFLRLEGLSSHALKALQVIDPERRLAVDDPGRVAPFGERPYLVSLSADGSLRVALGKGIGQHPHLTEPASYDWIRGLDASAVEVDLVHIEHLNSLLVAWLLQLNQSAGPGRCRLVQVGRQATAQLSQLRLDHLLNIR
;
A
#
# COMPACT_ATOMS: atom_id res chain seq x y z
N MET A 1 14.10 -28.15 7.37
CA MET A 1 13.97 -26.68 7.43
C MET A 1 12.78 -26.40 8.32
N THR A 2 12.96 -25.75 9.47
CA THR A 2 11.87 -25.51 10.43
C THR A 2 11.03 -24.34 9.91
N ILE A 3 9.75 -24.58 9.66
CA ILE A 3 8.79 -23.53 9.33
C ILE A 3 8.15 -23.09 10.64
N THR A 4 8.28 -21.81 10.98
CA THR A 4 7.59 -21.24 12.15
C THR A 4 6.32 -20.56 11.65
N SER A 5 5.16 -21.00 12.13
CA SER A 5 3.86 -20.42 11.76
C SER A 5 3.31 -19.57 12.90
N ILE A 6 2.75 -18.41 12.57
CA ILE A 6 2.06 -17.50 13.50
C ILE A 6 0.82 -16.92 12.82
N THR A 7 -0.27 -16.71 13.55
CA THR A 7 -1.43 -16.01 12.98
C THR A 7 -1.20 -14.50 12.96
N LEU A 8 -1.84 -13.78 12.04
CA LEU A 8 -1.76 -12.32 12.01
C LEU A 8 -2.26 -11.71 13.33
N THR A 9 -3.37 -12.23 13.88
CA THR A 9 -3.94 -11.75 15.14
C THR A 9 -2.98 -11.90 16.30
N GLU A 10 -2.31 -13.05 16.42
CA GLU A 10 -1.24 -13.24 17.40
C GLU A 10 -0.11 -12.24 17.16
N LEU A 11 0.36 -12.08 15.93
CA LEU A 11 1.45 -11.16 15.63
C LEU A 11 1.13 -9.72 16.08
N LEU A 12 -0.10 -9.26 15.83
CA LEU A 12 -0.57 -7.90 16.18
C LEU A 12 -0.82 -7.69 17.68
N SER A 13 -0.81 -8.75 18.50
CA SER A 13 -1.11 -8.67 19.94
C SER A 13 0.02 -8.07 20.80
N GLY A 14 1.10 -7.58 20.20
CA GLY A 14 2.27 -7.05 20.91
C GLY A 14 3.18 -6.23 19.99
N ASP A 15 4.44 -6.07 20.39
CA ASP A 15 5.44 -5.39 19.55
C ASP A 15 5.76 -6.24 18.31
N ILE A 16 5.19 -5.84 17.17
CA ILE A 16 5.33 -6.52 15.87
C ILE A 16 6.81 -6.64 15.49
N ARG A 17 7.60 -5.58 15.68
CA ARG A 17 9.01 -5.55 15.28
C ARG A 17 9.82 -6.53 16.11
N THR A 18 9.68 -6.51 17.43
CA THR A 18 10.39 -7.45 18.32
C THR A 18 10.01 -8.89 18.00
N ARG A 19 8.71 -9.17 17.77
CA ARG A 19 8.23 -10.51 17.45
C ARG A 19 8.77 -11.02 16.13
N LEU A 20 8.62 -10.26 15.04
CA LEU A 20 9.14 -10.65 13.72
C LEU A 20 10.66 -10.82 13.75
N ALA A 21 11.39 -9.91 14.40
CA ALA A 21 12.84 -10.02 14.52
C ALA A 21 13.25 -11.29 15.27
N GLY A 22 12.57 -11.64 16.36
CA GLY A 22 12.82 -12.88 17.11
C GLY A 22 12.55 -14.14 16.27
N LEU A 23 11.48 -14.14 15.48
CA LEU A 23 11.13 -15.25 14.58
C LEU A 23 12.15 -15.40 13.44
N LEU A 24 12.61 -14.29 12.85
CA LEU A 24 13.59 -14.29 11.76
C LEU A 24 15.02 -14.59 12.23
N ALA A 25 15.38 -14.24 13.46
CA ALA A 25 16.71 -14.53 14.02
C ALA A 25 17.04 -16.04 14.05
N ALA A 26 16.02 -16.89 14.08
CA ALA A 26 16.18 -18.35 14.04
C ALA A 26 16.56 -18.90 12.64
N ARG A 27 16.77 -18.04 11.62
CA ARG A 27 17.03 -18.41 10.21
C ARG A 27 15.96 -19.36 9.62
N ALA A 28 14.75 -19.30 10.16
CA ALA A 28 13.60 -20.05 9.70
C ALA A 28 12.83 -19.23 8.66
N THR A 29 12.18 -19.90 7.71
CA THR A 29 11.07 -19.30 6.99
C THR A 29 9.93 -19.11 7.99
N VAL A 30 9.44 -17.89 8.11
CA VAL A 30 8.33 -17.54 9.00
C VAL A 30 7.09 -17.37 8.14
N THR A 31 6.08 -18.19 8.43
CA THR A 31 4.76 -18.12 7.81
C THR A 31 3.82 -17.32 8.70
N ILE A 32 3.14 -16.35 8.11
CA ILE A 32 2.08 -15.57 8.75
C ILE A 32 0.76 -15.94 8.08
N SER A 33 -0.16 -16.48 8.86
CA SER A 33 -1.50 -16.83 8.40
C SER A 33 -2.44 -15.61 8.50
N CYS A 34 -3.04 -15.23 7.36
CA CYS A 34 -3.88 -14.04 7.20
C CYS A 34 -5.35 -14.37 6.88
N HIS A 35 -5.82 -15.62 7.09
CA HIS A 35 -7.17 -16.07 6.69
C HIS A 35 -8.31 -15.19 7.23
N ASP A 36 -8.15 -14.63 8.43
CA ASP A 36 -9.18 -13.83 9.09
C ASP A 36 -9.10 -12.33 8.77
N ALA A 37 -8.15 -11.92 7.91
CA ALA A 37 -7.88 -10.53 7.63
C ALA A 37 -8.29 -10.15 6.20
N GLU A 38 -9.39 -9.40 6.08
CA GLU A 38 -9.80 -8.82 4.79
C GLU A 38 -8.76 -7.80 4.29
N ARG A 39 -8.19 -7.03 5.23
CA ARG A 39 -7.19 -5.98 5.01
C ARG A 39 -5.93 -6.24 5.82
N LEU A 40 -4.77 -6.01 5.21
CA LEU A 40 -3.47 -6.13 5.88
C LEU A 40 -3.05 -4.82 6.53
N PRO A 41 -2.66 -4.81 7.83
CA PRO A 41 -2.16 -3.60 8.47
C PRO A 41 -0.88 -3.08 7.81
N VAL A 42 -0.88 -1.81 7.41
CA VAL A 42 0.28 -1.19 6.74
C VAL A 42 1.52 -1.18 7.63
N ALA A 43 1.36 -0.92 8.93
CA ALA A 43 2.47 -0.90 9.87
C ALA A 43 3.21 -2.25 9.93
N MET A 44 2.44 -3.36 9.93
CA MET A 44 3.00 -4.71 9.91
C MET A 44 3.79 -4.95 8.62
N LEU A 45 3.23 -4.59 7.47
CA LEU A 45 3.89 -4.74 6.16
C LEU A 45 5.17 -3.91 6.05
N ALA A 46 5.15 -2.66 6.54
CA ALA A 46 6.33 -1.79 6.55
C ALA A 46 7.47 -2.42 7.37
N ILE A 47 7.17 -2.91 8.57
CA ILE A 47 8.14 -3.57 9.45
C ILE A 47 8.64 -4.88 8.83
N ALA A 48 7.74 -5.68 8.25
CA ALA A 48 8.07 -6.93 7.58
C ALA A 48 9.04 -6.72 6.41
N LEU A 49 8.78 -5.75 5.55
CA LEU A 49 9.64 -5.41 4.41
C LEU A 49 11.01 -4.87 4.85
N ASP A 50 11.04 -4.02 5.87
CA ASP A 50 12.28 -3.50 6.48
C ASP A 50 13.14 -4.62 7.09
N LEU A 51 12.53 -5.55 7.83
CA LEU A 51 13.22 -6.70 8.40
C LEU A 51 13.71 -7.67 7.30
N ALA A 52 12.89 -7.96 6.29
CA ALA A 52 13.30 -8.78 5.15
C ALA A 52 14.48 -8.14 4.40
N ALA A 53 14.46 -6.81 4.21
CA ALA A 53 15.54 -6.04 3.60
C ALA A 53 16.88 -6.19 4.34
N THR A 54 16.83 -6.07 5.66
CA THR A 54 18.03 -5.97 6.52
C THR A 54 18.59 -7.34 6.88
N THR A 55 17.73 -8.34 7.05
CA THR A 55 18.13 -9.68 7.49
C THR A 55 18.36 -10.65 6.33
N GLY A 56 17.83 -10.35 5.14
CA GLY A 56 17.79 -11.29 4.01
C GLY A 56 16.88 -12.50 4.25
N GLY A 57 16.09 -12.49 5.34
CA GLY A 57 15.10 -13.52 5.65
C GLY A 57 13.84 -13.39 4.79
N PHE A 58 13.12 -14.52 4.64
CA PHE A 58 11.87 -14.57 3.89
C PHE A 58 10.68 -14.70 4.85
N LEU A 59 9.72 -13.78 4.70
CA LEU A 59 8.42 -13.83 5.36
C LEU A 59 7.40 -14.33 4.34
N ARG A 60 6.65 -15.38 4.69
CA ARG A 60 5.59 -15.92 3.85
C ARG A 60 4.23 -15.50 4.37
N LEU A 61 3.38 -14.96 3.51
CA LEU A 61 2.00 -14.62 3.83
C LEU A 61 1.07 -15.66 3.19
N GLU A 62 0.19 -16.25 4.00
CA GLU A 62 -0.76 -17.30 3.58
C GLU A 62 -2.20 -16.87 3.87
N GLY A 63 -3.16 -17.40 3.11
CA GLY A 63 -4.59 -17.13 3.36
C GLY A 63 -5.04 -15.70 3.01
N LEU A 64 -4.37 -15.04 2.07
CA LEU A 64 -4.66 -13.66 1.69
C LEU A 64 -5.97 -13.52 0.91
N SER A 65 -6.69 -12.42 1.17
CA SER A 65 -7.81 -11.98 0.33
C SER A 65 -7.33 -11.57 -1.08
N SER A 66 -8.23 -11.56 -2.06
CA SER A 66 -7.91 -11.13 -3.43
C SER A 66 -7.44 -9.67 -3.51
N HIS A 67 -7.95 -8.81 -2.63
CA HIS A 67 -7.52 -7.42 -2.52
C HIS A 67 -6.14 -7.30 -1.86
N ALA A 68 -5.87 -8.07 -0.80
CA ALA A 68 -4.57 -8.10 -0.16
C ALA A 68 -3.46 -8.59 -1.12
N LEU A 69 -3.76 -9.59 -1.95
CA LEU A 69 -2.85 -10.06 -3.01
C LEU A 69 -2.49 -8.94 -4.01
N LYS A 70 -3.49 -8.19 -4.50
CA LYS A 70 -3.28 -7.04 -5.38
C LYS A 70 -2.45 -5.94 -4.70
N ALA A 71 -2.69 -5.70 -3.41
CA ALA A 71 -1.92 -4.72 -2.63
C ALA A 71 -0.44 -5.11 -2.53
N LEU A 72 -0.13 -6.37 -2.23
CA LEU A 72 1.25 -6.85 -2.14
C LEU A 72 2.02 -6.66 -3.45
N GLN A 73 1.38 -6.87 -4.58
CA GLN A 73 2.00 -6.63 -5.90
C GLN A 73 2.35 -5.16 -6.14
N VAL A 74 1.72 -4.23 -5.41
CA VAL A 74 1.99 -2.80 -5.48
C VAL A 74 3.12 -2.39 -4.56
N ILE A 75 3.08 -2.87 -3.32
CA ILE A 75 3.96 -2.40 -2.24
C ILE A 75 5.28 -3.19 -2.16
N ASP A 76 5.32 -4.40 -2.72
CA ASP A 76 6.48 -5.29 -2.72
C ASP A 76 6.80 -5.79 -4.15
N PRO A 77 7.23 -4.88 -5.05
CA PRO A 77 7.57 -5.26 -6.43
C PRO A 77 8.75 -6.24 -6.50
N GLU A 78 9.64 -6.22 -5.52
CA GLU A 78 10.78 -7.12 -5.41
C GLU A 78 10.43 -8.49 -4.83
N ARG A 79 9.18 -8.70 -4.39
CA ARG A 79 8.65 -9.97 -3.87
C ARG A 79 9.46 -10.49 -2.68
N ARG A 80 9.86 -9.59 -1.78
CA ARG A 80 10.55 -9.93 -0.53
C ARG A 80 9.65 -10.71 0.43
N LEU A 81 8.34 -10.45 0.36
CA LEU A 81 7.29 -11.22 1.01
C LEU A 81 6.85 -12.33 0.06
N ALA A 82 7.12 -13.58 0.45
CA ALA A 82 6.67 -14.73 -0.30
C ALA A 82 5.15 -14.87 -0.16
N VAL A 83 4.45 -15.09 -1.27
CA VAL A 83 3.01 -15.31 -1.30
C VAL A 83 2.76 -16.71 -1.85
N ASP A 84 1.94 -17.48 -1.15
CA ASP A 84 1.63 -18.84 -1.58
C ASP A 84 0.56 -18.86 -2.68
N ASP A 85 0.99 -18.70 -3.94
CA ASP A 85 0.19 -19.11 -5.10
C ASP A 85 1.10 -19.58 -6.26
N PRO A 86 1.01 -20.86 -6.69
CA PRO A 86 1.72 -21.38 -7.87
C PRO A 86 1.22 -20.79 -9.20
N GLY A 87 0.07 -20.10 -9.21
CA GLY A 87 -0.44 -19.33 -10.32
C GLY A 87 0.28 -17.98 -10.45
N ARG A 88 1.49 -18.00 -11.03
CA ARG A 88 2.29 -16.81 -11.39
C ARG A 88 1.40 -15.62 -11.78
N VAL A 89 1.22 -14.67 -10.86
CA VAL A 89 0.53 -13.43 -11.22
C VAL A 89 1.45 -12.64 -12.14
N ALA A 90 0.95 -12.35 -13.34
CA ALA A 90 1.64 -11.56 -14.34
C ALA A 90 2.10 -10.23 -13.72
N PRO A 91 3.27 -9.71 -14.10
CA PRO A 91 3.62 -8.34 -13.74
C PRO A 91 2.49 -7.43 -14.20
N PHE A 92 1.85 -6.74 -13.24
CA PHE A 92 1.01 -5.60 -13.59
C PHE A 92 1.89 -4.61 -14.35
N GLY A 93 1.35 -4.03 -15.42
CA GLY A 93 2.06 -3.07 -16.27
C GLY A 93 2.71 -1.94 -15.47
N GLU A 94 3.56 -1.17 -16.13
CA GLU A 94 4.24 -0.01 -15.53
C GLU A 94 3.24 0.86 -14.76
N ARG A 95 3.46 1.00 -13.45
CA ARG A 95 2.60 1.82 -12.59
C ARG A 95 3.15 3.24 -12.61
N PRO A 96 2.31 4.25 -12.87
CA PRO A 96 2.77 5.63 -13.00
C PRO A 96 2.97 6.35 -11.65
N TYR A 97 3.04 5.60 -10.56
CA TYR A 97 3.23 6.10 -9.20
C TYR A 97 4.08 5.12 -8.38
N LEU A 98 4.70 5.64 -7.34
CA LEU A 98 5.45 4.86 -6.36
C LEU A 98 4.66 4.79 -5.06
N VAL A 99 4.76 3.66 -4.36
CA VAL A 99 4.12 3.46 -3.07
C VAL A 99 5.19 3.17 -2.03
N SER A 100 5.15 3.91 -0.92
CA SER A 100 5.99 3.66 0.25
C SER A 100 5.13 3.49 1.49
N LEU A 101 5.59 2.63 2.39
CA LEU A 101 4.91 2.31 3.65
C LEU A 101 5.71 2.87 4.82
N SER A 102 5.01 3.26 5.87
CA SER A 102 5.60 3.70 7.12
C SER A 102 5.20 2.79 8.29
N ALA A 103 6.09 2.64 9.25
CA ALA A 103 5.87 1.82 10.45
C ALA A 103 4.77 2.39 11.36
N ASP A 104 4.39 3.66 11.20
CA ASP A 104 3.23 4.28 11.87
C ASP A 104 1.87 3.91 11.22
N GLY A 105 1.89 3.07 10.18
CA GLY A 105 0.70 2.62 9.47
C GLY A 105 0.21 3.58 8.39
N SER A 106 0.92 4.68 8.13
CA SER A 106 0.65 5.52 6.97
C SER A 106 1.24 4.93 5.70
N LEU A 107 0.60 5.25 4.58
CA LEU A 107 1.04 4.89 3.24
C LEU A 107 1.16 6.16 2.41
N ARG A 108 2.22 6.28 1.62
CA ARG A 108 2.42 7.39 0.69
C ARG A 108 2.42 6.92 -0.75
N VAL A 109 1.66 7.60 -1.60
CA VAL A 109 1.61 7.41 -3.05
C VAL A 109 2.21 8.62 -3.73
N ALA A 110 3.41 8.49 -4.28
CA ALA A 110 4.09 9.56 -5.01
C ALA A 110 3.73 9.50 -6.50
N LEU A 111 3.11 10.57 -7.00
CA LEU A 111 2.69 10.66 -8.40
C LEU A 111 3.82 11.19 -9.29
N GLY A 112 4.06 10.50 -10.40
CA GLY A 112 5.02 10.93 -11.42
C GLY A 112 4.48 12.05 -12.32
N LYS A 113 5.40 12.75 -13.00
CA LYS A 113 5.03 13.68 -14.08
C LYS A 113 4.23 12.95 -15.16
N GLY A 114 3.18 13.59 -15.69
CA GLY A 114 2.38 13.02 -16.77
C GLY A 114 1.39 11.93 -16.33
N ILE A 115 1.27 11.64 -15.02
CA ILE A 115 0.31 10.66 -14.46
C ILE A 115 -1.09 10.79 -15.06
N GLY A 116 -1.58 12.03 -15.22
CA GLY A 116 -2.92 12.34 -15.74
C GLY A 116 -3.13 11.95 -17.21
N GLN A 117 -2.09 11.55 -17.93
CA GLN A 117 -2.13 11.07 -19.32
C GLN A 117 -1.80 9.57 -19.43
N HIS A 118 -1.52 8.90 -18.30
CA HIS A 118 -1.14 7.50 -18.33
C HIS A 118 -2.32 6.61 -18.78
N PRO A 119 -2.15 5.73 -19.79
CA PRO A 119 -3.25 4.95 -20.37
C PRO A 119 -4.03 4.11 -19.35
N HIS A 120 -3.33 3.59 -18.35
CA HIS A 120 -3.89 2.68 -17.34
C HIS A 120 -4.40 3.40 -16.08
N LEU A 121 -4.41 4.74 -16.05
CA LEU A 121 -4.85 5.48 -14.87
C LEU A 121 -6.33 5.22 -14.53
N THR A 122 -7.19 5.00 -15.51
CA THR A 122 -8.62 4.77 -15.27
C THR A 122 -8.95 3.33 -14.90
N GLU A 123 -7.98 2.41 -15.04
CA GLU A 123 -8.20 1.00 -14.76
C GLU A 123 -8.33 0.77 -13.25
N PRO A 124 -9.26 -0.09 -12.79
CA PRO A 124 -9.42 -0.41 -11.38
C PRO A 124 -8.12 -0.89 -10.72
N ALA A 125 -7.27 -1.59 -11.47
CA ALA A 125 -5.95 -2.03 -11.00
C ALA A 125 -5.06 -0.88 -10.50
N SER A 126 -5.29 0.35 -10.95
CA SER A 126 -4.51 1.52 -10.55
C SER A 126 -4.89 2.09 -9.18
N TYR A 127 -6.06 1.75 -8.61
CA TYR A 127 -6.51 2.28 -7.30
C TYR A 127 -7.15 1.25 -6.38
N ASP A 128 -7.73 0.15 -6.86
CA ASP A 128 -8.47 -0.81 -6.02
C ASP A 128 -7.61 -1.71 -5.13
N TRP A 129 -6.30 -1.76 -5.40
CA TRP A 129 -5.36 -2.49 -4.55
C TRP A 129 -5.36 -1.97 -3.11
N ILE A 130 -5.60 -0.67 -2.89
CA ILE A 130 -5.62 -0.05 -1.55
C ILE A 130 -6.70 -0.66 -0.65
N ARG A 131 -7.76 -1.27 -1.23
CA ARG A 131 -8.81 -1.96 -0.47
C ARG A 131 -8.28 -3.12 0.35
N GLY A 132 -7.15 -3.70 -0.06
CA GLY A 132 -6.48 -4.79 0.66
C GLY A 132 -5.62 -4.34 1.84
N LEU A 133 -5.54 -3.04 2.11
CA LEU A 133 -4.68 -2.47 3.13
C LEU A 133 -5.50 -1.75 4.20
N ASP A 134 -5.09 -1.94 5.45
CA ASP A 134 -5.56 -1.15 6.58
C ASP A 134 -4.49 -0.10 6.91
N ALA A 135 -4.64 1.06 6.27
CA ALA A 135 -3.79 2.23 6.47
C ALA A 135 -4.45 3.22 7.43
N SER A 136 -3.66 3.81 8.35
CA SER A 136 -4.12 4.89 9.23
C SER A 136 -4.29 6.22 8.48
N ALA A 137 -3.49 6.42 7.43
CA ALA A 137 -3.58 7.51 6.47
C ALA A 137 -3.03 7.10 5.11
N VAL A 138 -3.58 7.67 4.03
CA VAL A 138 -3.07 7.52 2.66
C VAL A 138 -2.69 8.92 2.17
N GLU A 139 -1.40 9.19 2.05
CA GLU A 139 -0.87 10.46 1.59
C GLU A 139 -0.57 10.40 0.10
N VAL A 140 -1.28 11.18 -0.71
CA VAL A 140 -1.00 11.31 -2.13
C VAL A 140 -0.14 12.54 -2.34
N ASP A 141 1.10 12.31 -2.73
CA ASP A 141 2.09 13.35 -2.97
C ASP A 141 1.97 13.90 -4.39
N LEU A 142 1.67 15.20 -4.47
CA LEU A 142 1.43 15.95 -5.69
C LEU A 142 2.60 16.87 -6.05
N VAL A 143 3.80 16.68 -5.49
CA VAL A 143 4.98 17.54 -5.69
C VAL A 143 5.33 17.77 -7.17
N HIS A 144 5.03 16.80 -8.04
CA HIS A 144 5.30 16.88 -9.48
C HIS A 144 4.08 17.22 -10.34
N ILE A 145 2.95 17.59 -9.71
CA ILE A 145 1.68 17.83 -10.38
C ILE A 145 1.34 19.31 -10.34
N GLU A 146 1.53 19.98 -11.48
CA GLU A 146 1.21 21.41 -11.63
C GLU A 146 -0.28 21.66 -11.88
N HIS A 147 -0.91 20.75 -12.64
CA HIS A 147 -2.32 20.85 -13.04
C HIS A 147 -3.04 19.52 -12.80
N LEU A 148 -4.23 19.61 -12.21
CA LEU A 148 -5.16 18.51 -12.13
C LEU A 148 -6.05 18.53 -13.38
N ASN A 149 -6.07 17.40 -14.10
CA ASN A 149 -7.08 17.16 -15.13
C ASN A 149 -8.22 16.29 -14.57
N SER A 150 -9.29 16.15 -15.32
CA SER A 150 -10.48 15.39 -14.89
C SER A 150 -10.18 13.92 -14.59
N LEU A 151 -9.25 13.30 -15.34
CA LEU A 151 -8.85 11.91 -15.13
C LEU A 151 -8.14 11.72 -13.79
N LEU A 152 -7.19 12.60 -13.46
CA LEU A 152 -6.48 12.55 -12.19
C LEU A 152 -7.40 12.85 -11.01
N VAL A 153 -8.33 13.80 -11.15
CA VAL A 153 -9.35 14.06 -10.13
C VAL A 153 -10.22 12.83 -9.89
N ALA A 154 -10.71 12.19 -10.97
CA ALA A 154 -11.51 10.97 -10.85
C ALA A 154 -10.71 9.85 -10.17
N TRP A 155 -9.44 9.69 -10.52
CA TRP A 155 -8.56 8.71 -9.91
C TRP A 155 -8.36 8.94 -8.40
N LEU A 156 -8.10 10.19 -7.98
CA LEU A 156 -7.97 10.56 -6.56
C LEU A 156 -9.23 10.23 -5.76
N LEU A 157 -10.41 10.48 -6.35
CA LEU A 157 -11.69 10.15 -5.71
C LEU A 157 -11.90 8.64 -5.59
N GLN A 158 -11.58 7.87 -6.63
CA GLN A 158 -11.65 6.41 -6.58
C GLN A 158 -10.68 5.82 -5.55
N LEU A 159 -9.45 6.34 -5.49
CA LEU A 159 -8.47 5.94 -4.47
C LEU A 159 -8.99 6.23 -3.05
N ASN A 160 -9.55 7.42 -2.80
CA ASN A 160 -10.12 7.79 -1.50
C ASN A 160 -11.29 6.87 -1.11
N GLN A 161 -12.19 6.56 -2.04
CA GLN A 161 -13.30 5.65 -1.81
C GLN A 161 -12.81 4.23 -1.48
N SER A 162 -11.82 3.74 -2.22
CA SER A 162 -11.23 2.42 -2.02
C SER A 162 -10.44 2.31 -0.71
N ALA A 163 -9.73 3.37 -0.31
CA ALA A 163 -8.99 3.41 0.97
C ALA A 163 -9.94 3.42 2.18
N GLY A 164 -11.06 4.12 2.04
CA GLY A 164 -12.02 4.38 3.11
C GLY A 164 -12.17 5.90 3.32
N PRO A 165 -13.40 6.40 3.52
CA PRO A 165 -13.65 7.84 3.63
C PRO A 165 -12.77 8.52 4.68
N GLY A 166 -12.18 9.66 4.33
CA GLY A 166 -11.41 10.51 5.25
C GLY A 166 -9.98 10.02 5.55
N ARG A 167 -9.53 8.91 4.97
CA ARG A 167 -8.15 8.41 5.12
C ARG A 167 -7.18 9.06 4.13
N CYS A 168 -7.67 9.53 2.98
CA CYS A 168 -6.84 10.12 1.94
C CYS A 168 -6.53 11.60 2.23
N ARG A 169 -5.25 11.96 2.09
CA ARG A 169 -4.72 13.31 2.24
C ARG A 169 -3.88 13.66 1.03
N LEU A 170 -4.02 14.86 0.52
CA LEU A 170 -3.15 15.38 -0.53
C LEU A 170 -2.04 16.18 0.14
N VAL A 171 -0.78 15.84 -0.16
CA VAL A 171 0.39 16.50 0.42
C VAL A 171 1.24 17.13 -0.68
N GLN A 172 1.97 18.18 -0.31
CA GLN A 172 2.84 18.94 -1.23
C GLN A 172 2.10 19.46 -2.47
N VAL A 173 0.87 19.92 -2.26
CA VAL A 173 -0.01 20.39 -3.33
C VAL A 173 0.44 21.79 -3.80
N GLY A 174 0.76 21.91 -5.08
CA GLY A 174 1.09 23.21 -5.69
C GLY A 174 -0.09 24.19 -5.64
N ARG A 175 0.20 25.49 -5.57
CA ARG A 175 -0.81 26.55 -5.43
C ARG A 175 -1.94 26.46 -6.47
N GLN A 176 -1.60 26.11 -7.71
CA GLN A 176 -2.58 25.99 -8.78
C GLN A 176 -3.49 24.77 -8.62
N ALA A 177 -2.94 23.59 -8.29
CA ALA A 177 -3.74 22.41 -7.97
C ALA A 177 -4.66 22.67 -6.76
N THR A 178 -4.19 23.39 -5.74
CA THR A 178 -5.02 23.81 -4.60
C THR A 178 -6.20 24.68 -5.05
N ALA A 179 -5.95 25.67 -5.92
CA ALA A 179 -7.01 26.52 -6.45
C ALA A 179 -8.05 25.70 -7.26
N GLN A 180 -7.61 24.74 -8.07
CA GLN A 180 -8.50 23.84 -8.82
C GLN A 180 -9.35 22.97 -7.88
N LEU A 181 -8.75 22.36 -6.85
CA LEU A 181 -9.47 21.54 -5.87
C LEU A 181 -10.53 22.35 -5.12
N SER A 182 -10.20 23.59 -4.73
CA SER A 182 -11.13 24.50 -4.05
C SER A 182 -12.28 24.93 -4.97
N GLN A 183 -12.01 25.25 -6.23
CA GLN A 183 -13.05 25.58 -7.22
C GLN A 183 -14.00 24.40 -7.46
N LEU A 184 -13.48 23.17 -7.47
CA LEU A 184 -14.27 21.94 -7.58
C LEU A 184 -14.94 21.52 -6.27
N ARG A 185 -14.70 22.26 -5.16
CA ARG A 185 -15.17 21.95 -3.81
C ARG A 185 -14.79 20.54 -3.38
N LEU A 186 -13.59 20.07 -3.69
CA LEU A 186 -13.12 18.72 -3.34
C LEU A 186 -12.36 18.65 -2.01
N ASP A 187 -12.14 19.81 -1.38
CA ASP A 187 -11.51 20.01 -0.09
C ASP A 187 -12.17 19.24 1.07
N HIS A 188 -13.48 19.03 1.01
CA HIS A 188 -14.20 18.23 2.01
C HIS A 188 -14.05 16.71 1.81
N LEU A 189 -13.66 16.25 0.62
CA LEU A 189 -13.46 14.83 0.30
C LEU A 189 -12.00 14.42 0.37
N LEU A 190 -11.10 15.33 -0.01
CA LEU A 190 -9.66 15.14 -0.11
C LEU A 190 -9.01 16.19 0.81
N ASN A 191 -8.52 15.74 1.97
CA ASN A 191 -7.92 16.62 2.95
C ASN A 191 -6.57 17.16 2.43
N ILE A 192 -6.47 18.46 2.19
CA ILE A 192 -5.25 19.10 1.68
C ILE A 192 -4.37 19.50 2.88
N ARG A 193 -3.10 19.05 2.89
CA ARG A 193 -2.10 19.38 3.92
C ARG A 193 -0.82 19.98 3.35
#